data_AF-A0A5D2VQ48-F1
#
_entry.id   AF-A0A5D2VQ48-F1
#
_cell.length_a   1.000
_cell.length_b   1.000
_cell.length_c   1.000
_cell.angle_alpha   90.00
_cell.angle_beta   90.00
_cell.angle_gamma   90.00
#
_symmetry.space_group_name_H-M   'P 1'
#
loop_
_entity.id
_entity.type
_entity.pdbx_description
1 polymer ?
#
loop_
_entity_poly.entity_id
_entity_poly.type
_entity_poly.pdbx_seq_one_letter_code
_entity_poly.pdbx_strand_id
1 'polypeptide(L)'
;MAMSEISRCTYHVFLSFRGEDTRKSFTDHLYTALVHLGIQTFRDDEEIERGNNIKDEIEKAILHHSKISIVVFSKNYAASTWCLNELVMILEHKKSSKHIVLPVFYDVDPSLVKNQMGSYAEAFTQHEQNFESETNMIQRWRNALKEVAAIGGMVLQDRHESQFIQDIVKEVQNKLHLISLYVPPYLVGIDSLVTQINQWLEQDVTWDSKDQNSPSVTAICTRARQSLGCYNFNGITRSSNYSSCCFFSNLANFRLASRIVSYNLFISA
;
A
#
# COMPACT_ATOMS: atom_id res chain seq x y z
N MET A 1 10.78 -13.05 27.88
CA MET A 1 11.34 -14.06 26.95
C MET A 1 10.97 -13.63 25.55
N ALA A 2 11.98 -13.57 24.68
CA ALA A 2 12.02 -13.04 23.32
C ALA A 2 10.68 -12.80 22.60
N MET A 3 10.36 -11.51 22.39
CA MET A 3 9.68 -11.03 21.18
C MET A 3 10.60 -11.30 20.00
N SER A 4 10.70 -12.57 19.58
CA SER A 4 11.55 -12.97 18.48
C SER A 4 10.91 -12.52 17.17
N GLU A 5 11.51 -11.50 16.58
CA GLU A 5 11.56 -11.27 15.14
C GLU A 5 10.27 -11.61 14.37
N ILE A 6 9.25 -10.74 14.49
CA ILE A 6 8.41 -10.51 13.31
C ILE A 6 9.36 -9.93 12.27
N SER A 7 9.85 -10.79 11.39
CA SER A 7 10.63 -10.44 10.22
C SER A 7 10.08 -9.17 9.58
N ARG A 8 10.97 -8.32 9.04
CA ARG A 8 10.74 -7.00 8.41
C ARG A 8 9.71 -6.98 7.25
N CYS A 9 8.53 -7.56 7.42
CA CYS A 9 7.41 -7.50 6.50
C CYS A 9 6.72 -6.15 6.72
N THR A 10 7.19 -5.16 5.97
CA THR A 10 6.59 -3.82 5.96
C THR A 10 5.38 -3.84 5.04
N TYR A 11 4.20 -3.95 5.63
CA TYR A 11 2.96 -3.83 4.86
C TYR A 11 2.86 -2.44 4.23
N HIS A 12 2.38 -2.38 2.99
CA HIS A 12 2.08 -1.13 2.31
C HIS A 12 0.64 -0.70 2.62
N VAL A 13 -0.28 -1.66 2.63
CA VAL A 13 -1.71 -1.45 2.74
C VAL A 13 -2.28 -2.28 3.89
N PHE A 14 -3.11 -1.66 4.72
CA PHE A 14 -4.02 -2.30 5.67
C PHE A 14 -5.43 -2.26 5.08
N LEU A 15 -6.11 -3.39 4.95
CA LEU A 15 -7.43 -3.50 4.33
C LEU A 15 -8.46 -3.86 5.41
N SER A 16 -9.28 -2.88 5.79
CA SER A 16 -10.38 -3.00 6.77
C SER A 16 -11.71 -3.08 6.03
N PHE A 17 -12.54 -4.06 6.38
CA PHE A 17 -13.80 -4.34 5.71
C PHE A 17 -14.70 -5.22 6.58
N ARG A 18 -16.00 -5.21 6.28
CA ARG A 18 -16.94 -6.15 6.89
C ARG A 18 -16.79 -7.52 6.25
N GLY A 19 -16.32 -8.48 7.02
CA GLY A 19 -16.09 -9.84 6.55
C GLY A 19 -17.32 -10.47 5.89
N GLU A 20 -18.45 -10.44 6.60
CA GLU A 20 -19.72 -11.03 6.15
C GLU A 20 -20.24 -10.46 4.82
N ASP A 21 -19.93 -9.20 4.50
CA ASP A 21 -20.46 -8.54 3.31
C ASP A 21 -19.58 -8.78 2.07
N THR A 22 -18.26 -8.67 2.20
CA THR A 22 -17.36 -8.56 1.03
C THR A 22 -16.16 -9.50 1.00
N ARG A 23 -15.97 -10.37 2.01
CA ARG A 23 -14.76 -11.22 2.14
C ARG A 23 -14.46 -12.04 0.91
N LYS A 24 -15.45 -12.77 0.39
CA LYS A 24 -15.29 -13.76 -0.72
C LYS A 24 -15.64 -13.16 -2.09
N SER A 25 -15.89 -11.87 -2.16
CA SER A 25 -16.32 -11.16 -3.36
C SER A 25 -15.37 -9.99 -3.63
N PHE A 26 -15.85 -8.76 -3.48
CA PHE A 26 -15.12 -7.54 -3.81
C PHE A 26 -13.77 -7.42 -3.10
N THR A 27 -13.71 -7.68 -1.79
CA THR A 27 -12.47 -7.54 -1.02
C THR A 27 -11.43 -8.58 -1.43
N ASP A 28 -11.83 -9.81 -1.75
CA ASP A 28 -10.90 -10.86 -2.22
C ASP A 28 -10.26 -10.48 -3.56
N HIS A 29 -11.07 -9.97 -4.49
CA HIS A 29 -10.60 -9.51 -5.79
C HIS A 29 -9.67 -8.29 -5.65
N LEU A 30 -10.02 -7.33 -4.78
CA LEU A 30 -9.17 -6.17 -4.50
C LEU A 30 -7.83 -6.57 -3.87
N TYR A 31 -7.87 -7.46 -2.86
CA TYR A 31 -6.68 -8.01 -2.23
C TYR A 31 -5.76 -8.69 -3.26
N THR A 32 -6.35 -9.56 -4.08
CA THR A 32 -5.62 -10.29 -5.13
C THR A 32 -4.98 -9.33 -6.13
N ALA A 33 -5.70 -8.29 -6.56
CA ALA A 33 -5.18 -7.30 -7.50
C ALA A 33 -4.00 -6.49 -6.91
N LEU A 34 -4.07 -6.11 -5.62
CA LEU A 34 -2.98 -5.43 -4.92
C LEU A 34 -1.73 -6.32 -4.84
N VAL A 35 -1.91 -7.58 -4.39
CA VAL A 35 -0.81 -8.55 -4.26
C VAL A 35 -0.19 -8.90 -5.61
N HIS A 36 -1.00 -9.02 -6.67
CA HIS A 36 -0.50 -9.29 -8.02
C HIS A 36 0.43 -8.20 -8.54
N LEU A 37 0.26 -6.95 -8.08
CA LEU A 37 1.16 -5.84 -8.39
C LEU A 37 2.33 -5.69 -7.40
N GLY A 38 2.54 -6.67 -6.52
CA GLY A 38 3.61 -6.68 -5.53
C GLY A 38 3.37 -5.72 -4.35
N ILE A 39 2.15 -5.23 -4.16
CA ILE A 39 1.78 -4.40 -3.02
C ILE A 39 1.53 -5.33 -1.83
N GLN A 40 2.42 -5.30 -0.84
CA GLN A 40 2.22 -6.05 0.40
C GLN A 40 0.99 -5.51 1.15
N THR A 41 -0.07 -6.30 1.19
CA THR A 41 -1.35 -5.92 1.79
C THR A 41 -1.66 -6.86 2.94
N PHE A 42 -2.00 -6.29 4.09
CA PHE A 42 -2.64 -7.00 5.18
C PHE A 42 -4.16 -6.93 4.98
N ARG A 43 -4.82 -8.07 5.07
CA ARG A 43 -6.28 -8.19 4.96
C ARG A 43 -6.82 -8.53 6.34
N ASP A 44 -7.50 -7.58 6.96
CA ASP A 44 -8.06 -7.77 8.29
C ASP A 44 -9.28 -8.69 8.21
N ASP A 45 -9.09 -9.94 8.61
CA ASP A 45 -10.13 -10.95 8.52
C ASP A 45 -10.91 -11.05 9.83
N GLU A 46 -12.04 -10.34 9.89
CA GLU A 46 -12.95 -10.31 11.04
C GLU A 46 -13.52 -11.69 11.43
N GLU A 47 -13.52 -12.71 10.56
CA GLU A 47 -14.10 -14.04 10.88
C GLU A 47 -13.16 -14.88 11.75
N ILE A 48 -11.87 -14.51 11.82
CA ILE A 48 -10.86 -15.32 12.49
C ILE A 48 -10.83 -15.07 14.01
N GLU A 49 -11.53 -14.06 14.54
CA GLU A 49 -11.27 -13.60 15.92
C GLU A 49 -12.47 -13.27 16.80
N ARG A 50 -13.09 -14.33 17.32
CA ARG A 50 -13.62 -14.25 18.69
C ARG A 50 -12.53 -14.71 19.67
N GLY A 51 -11.63 -13.80 20.07
CA GLY A 51 -11.13 -13.84 21.46
C GLY A 51 -9.62 -13.92 21.77
N ASN A 52 -8.70 -13.26 21.04
CA ASN A 52 -7.31 -13.14 21.52
C ASN A 52 -6.79 -11.69 21.44
N ASN A 53 -6.48 -11.07 22.58
CA ASN A 53 -5.81 -9.75 22.67
C ASN A 53 -4.50 -9.66 21.84
N ILE A 54 -3.91 -10.80 21.50
CA ILE A 54 -2.71 -10.92 20.66
C ILE A 54 -3.02 -10.58 19.18
N LYS A 55 -4.22 -10.95 18.69
CA LYS A 55 -4.86 -10.48 17.44
C LYS A 55 -4.70 -8.97 17.27
N ASP A 56 -5.33 -8.27 18.21
CA ASP A 56 -5.40 -6.82 18.28
C ASP A 56 -4.01 -6.17 18.31
N GLU A 57 -3.06 -6.74 19.07
CA GLU A 57 -1.70 -6.20 19.16
C GLU A 57 -0.94 -6.36 17.84
N ILE A 58 -1.09 -7.49 17.16
CA ILE A 58 -0.50 -7.75 15.85
C ILE A 58 -1.11 -6.81 14.81
N GLU A 59 -2.43 -6.66 14.79
CA GLU A 59 -3.12 -5.78 13.85
C GLU A 59 -2.79 -4.31 14.08
N LYS A 60 -2.73 -3.87 15.34
CA LYS A 60 -2.23 -2.53 15.67
C LYS A 60 -0.81 -2.34 15.18
N ALA A 61 0.08 -3.30 15.42
CA ALA A 61 1.46 -3.21 14.93
C ALA A 61 1.49 -3.13 13.39
N ILE A 62 0.71 -3.95 12.70
CA ILE A 62 0.63 -3.96 11.24
C ILE A 62 0.05 -2.64 10.71
N LEU A 63 -1.02 -2.13 11.31
CA LEU A 63 -1.62 -0.83 11.00
C LEU A 63 -0.58 0.29 11.15
N HIS A 64 0.16 0.30 12.26
CA HIS A 64 1.20 1.30 12.53
C HIS A 64 2.39 1.24 11.57
N HIS A 65 2.68 0.07 11.00
CA HIS A 65 3.72 -0.09 9.99
C HIS A 65 3.22 0.07 8.55
N SER A 66 1.90 0.10 8.36
CA SER A 66 1.27 0.30 7.05
C SER A 66 1.27 1.77 6.65
N LYS A 67 1.37 2.02 5.33
CA LYS A 67 1.39 3.39 4.77
C LYS A 67 -0.02 3.90 4.45
N ILE A 68 -0.90 2.99 4.05
CA ILE A 68 -2.25 3.29 3.59
C ILE A 68 -3.22 2.33 4.28
N SER A 69 -4.32 2.82 4.82
CA SER A 69 -5.49 2.01 5.14
C SER A 69 -6.56 2.20 4.09
N ILE A 70 -7.03 1.10 3.50
CA ILE A 70 -8.24 1.07 2.66
C ILE A 70 -9.37 0.59 3.56
N VAL A 71 -10.41 1.41 3.70
CA VAL A 71 -11.60 1.06 4.48
C VAL A 71 -12.77 0.86 3.53
N VAL A 72 -13.23 -0.38 3.41
CA VAL A 72 -14.33 -0.76 2.52
C VAL A 72 -15.64 -0.69 3.29
N PHE A 73 -16.39 0.40 3.09
CA PHE A 73 -17.73 0.59 3.63
C PHE A 73 -18.75 -0.17 2.80
N SER A 74 -19.31 -1.21 3.40
CA SER A 74 -20.44 -1.99 2.90
C SER A 74 -21.70 -1.73 3.73
N LYS A 75 -22.85 -2.21 3.27
CA LYS A 75 -24.16 -1.95 3.89
C LYS A 75 -24.21 -2.24 5.40
N ASN A 76 -23.56 -3.31 5.86
CA ASN A 76 -23.60 -3.75 7.25
C ASN A 76 -22.29 -3.49 7.99
N TYR A 77 -21.41 -2.63 7.47
CA TYR A 77 -20.12 -2.32 8.10
C TYR A 77 -20.28 -1.90 9.58
N ALA A 78 -21.21 -1.00 9.86
CA ALA A 78 -21.42 -0.51 11.21
C ALA A 78 -22.09 -1.51 12.16
N ALA A 79 -22.56 -2.67 11.69
CA ALA A 79 -23.07 -3.72 12.57
C ALA A 79 -21.96 -4.40 13.38
N SER A 80 -20.72 -4.36 12.88
CA SER A 80 -19.55 -4.92 13.58
C SER A 80 -18.89 -3.88 14.48
N THR A 81 -18.90 -4.11 15.80
CA THR A 81 -18.15 -3.28 16.75
C THR A 81 -16.64 -3.33 16.49
N TRP A 82 -16.16 -4.43 15.92
CA TRP A 82 -14.76 -4.61 15.54
C TRP A 82 -14.36 -3.68 14.39
N CYS A 83 -15.06 -3.71 13.25
CA CYS A 83 -14.94 -2.73 12.16
C CYS A 83 -14.94 -1.27 12.65
N LEU A 84 -15.81 -0.94 13.62
CA LEU A 84 -15.91 0.41 14.17
C LEU A 84 -14.71 0.76 15.06
N ASN A 85 -14.19 -0.20 15.83
CA ASN A 85 -12.97 -0.04 16.63
C ASN A 85 -11.73 0.10 15.76
N GLU A 86 -11.58 -0.74 14.74
CA GLU A 86 -10.54 -0.62 13.71
C GLU A 86 -10.55 0.78 13.10
N LEU A 87 -11.72 1.29 12.70
CA LEU A 87 -11.84 2.62 12.11
C LEU A 87 -11.37 3.72 13.06
N VAL A 88 -11.69 3.64 14.34
CA VAL A 88 -11.19 4.59 15.36
C VAL A 88 -9.67 4.53 15.44
N MET A 89 -9.08 3.32 15.51
CA MET A 89 -7.63 3.15 15.55
C MET A 89 -6.93 3.69 14.31
N ILE A 90 -7.49 3.44 13.12
CA ILE A 90 -6.98 3.95 11.84
C ILE A 90 -6.95 5.48 11.84
N LEU A 91 -8.01 6.14 12.30
CA LEU A 91 -8.08 7.60 12.34
C LEU A 91 -7.17 8.21 13.42
N GLU A 92 -6.98 7.54 14.55
CA GLU A 92 -6.02 7.97 15.56
C GLU A 92 -4.57 7.86 15.05
N HIS A 93 -4.26 6.77 14.35
CA HIS A 93 -2.97 6.61 13.70
C HIS A 93 -2.75 7.66 12.60
N LYS A 94 -3.79 7.97 11.81
CA LYS A 94 -3.78 9.06 10.81
C LYS A 94 -3.45 10.41 11.44
N LYS A 95 -3.97 10.73 12.63
CA LYS A 95 -3.73 12.02 13.31
C LYS A 95 -2.29 12.18 13.79
N SER A 96 -1.63 11.08 14.12
CA SER A 96 -0.28 11.05 14.70
C SER A 96 0.83 10.72 13.70
N SER A 97 0.49 10.47 12.43
CA SER A 97 1.45 10.04 11.42
C SER A 97 1.09 10.55 10.02
N LYS A 98 1.93 10.26 9.01
CA LYS A 98 1.61 10.54 7.59
C LYS A 98 0.74 9.44 6.95
N HIS A 99 0.07 8.62 7.78
CA HIS A 99 -0.75 7.52 7.30
C HIS A 99 -1.92 8.03 6.47
N ILE A 100 -2.14 7.38 5.33
CA ILE A 100 -3.19 7.74 4.38
C ILE A 100 -4.39 6.84 4.64
N VAL A 101 -5.58 7.41 4.64
CA VAL A 101 -6.83 6.65 4.69
C VAL A 101 -7.53 6.84 3.36
N LEU A 102 -7.90 5.74 2.71
CA LEU A 102 -8.65 5.69 1.46
C LEU A 102 -10.01 5.02 1.71
N PRO A 103 -11.08 5.82 1.90
CA PRO A 103 -12.43 5.30 1.99
C PRO A 103 -12.88 4.73 0.63
N VAL A 104 -13.42 3.52 0.63
CA VAL A 104 -14.05 2.87 -0.52
C VAL A 104 -15.49 2.55 -0.15
N PHE A 105 -16.44 3.09 -0.91
CA PHE A 105 -17.87 2.91 -0.66
C PHE A 105 -18.42 1.87 -1.64
N TYR A 106 -18.61 0.66 -1.13
CA TYR A 106 -19.08 -0.52 -1.87
C TYR A 106 -20.58 -0.67 -1.70
N ASP A 107 -21.33 -0.25 -2.73
CA ASP A 107 -22.80 -0.25 -2.76
C ASP A 107 -23.45 0.50 -1.57
N VAL A 108 -22.80 1.59 -1.14
CA VAL A 108 -23.28 2.47 -0.08
C VAL A 108 -23.04 3.93 -0.48
N ASP A 109 -24.05 4.77 -0.27
CA ASP A 109 -23.88 6.21 -0.44
C ASP A 109 -23.04 6.81 0.72
N PRO A 110 -21.96 7.57 0.44
CA PRO A 110 -21.14 8.21 1.48
C PRO A 110 -21.95 9.06 2.47
N SER A 111 -23.07 9.64 2.07
CA SER A 111 -23.97 10.42 2.94
C SER A 111 -24.64 9.56 4.01
N LEU A 112 -24.97 8.30 3.71
CA LEU A 112 -25.51 7.35 4.68
C LEU A 112 -24.48 7.01 5.75
N VAL A 113 -23.21 6.84 5.35
CA VAL A 113 -22.09 6.64 6.28
C VAL A 113 -21.87 7.87 7.14
N LYS A 114 -21.81 9.06 6.52
CA LYS A 114 -21.52 10.35 7.17
C LYS A 114 -22.58 10.78 8.17
N ASN A 115 -23.86 10.56 7.83
CA ASN A 115 -25.00 10.95 8.65
C ASN A 115 -25.56 9.79 9.49
N GLN A 116 -24.96 8.59 9.37
CA GLN A 116 -25.39 7.37 10.03
C GLN A 116 -26.89 7.08 9.80
N MET A 117 -27.30 7.04 8.54
CA MET A 117 -28.69 6.81 8.10
C MET A 117 -28.85 5.43 7.47
N GLY A 118 -30.10 4.95 7.34
CA GLY A 118 -30.40 3.63 6.78
C GLY A 118 -29.87 2.50 7.67
N SER A 119 -29.19 1.52 7.08
CA SER A 119 -28.61 0.38 7.82
C SER A 119 -27.63 0.81 8.91
N TYR A 120 -26.93 1.93 8.75
CA TYR A 120 -26.05 2.48 9.78
C TYR A 120 -26.84 2.97 10.99
N ALA A 121 -28.02 3.57 10.79
CA ALA A 121 -28.88 4.01 11.89
C ALA A 121 -29.36 2.80 12.71
N GLU A 122 -29.83 1.75 12.02
CA GLU A 122 -30.29 0.51 12.63
C GLU A 122 -29.19 -0.15 13.46
N ALA A 123 -27.96 -0.20 12.92
CA ALA A 123 -26.81 -0.73 13.65
C ALA A 123 -26.51 0.08 14.93
N PHE A 124 -26.55 1.42 14.87
CA PHE A 124 -26.34 2.24 16.05
C PHE A 124 -27.45 2.09 17.10
N THR A 125 -28.71 1.93 16.70
CA THR A 125 -29.79 1.63 17.64
C THR A 125 -29.54 0.32 18.39
N GLN A 126 -29.04 -0.72 17.70
CA GLN A 126 -28.68 -1.98 18.36
C GLN A 126 -27.49 -1.80 19.32
N HIS A 127 -26.46 -1.05 18.91
CA HIS A 127 -25.31 -0.78 19.79
C HIS A 127 -25.71 0.02 21.03
N GLU A 128 -26.60 1.00 20.91
CA GLU A 128 -27.10 1.78 22.04
C GLU A 128 -27.84 0.91 23.06
N GLN A 129 -28.59 -0.12 22.61
CA GLN A 129 -29.25 -1.09 23.49
C GLN A 129 -28.28 -2.06 24.15
N ASN A 130 -27.26 -2.51 23.41
CA ASN A 130 -26.31 -3.51 23.91
C ASN A 130 -25.23 -2.91 24.83
N PHE A 131 -24.95 -1.61 24.68
CA PHE A 131 -23.86 -0.91 25.35
C PHE A 131 -24.35 0.38 26.03
N GLU A 132 -25.50 0.33 26.71
CA GLU A 132 -26.13 1.50 27.36
C GLU A 132 -25.16 2.31 28.25
N SER A 133 -24.21 1.64 28.91
CA SER A 133 -23.20 2.27 29.78
C SER A 133 -21.98 2.84 29.04
N GLU A 134 -21.78 2.54 27.75
CA GLU A 134 -20.60 2.92 26.96
C GLU A 134 -20.90 4.04 25.96
N THR A 135 -21.74 5.01 26.34
CA THR A 135 -22.16 6.12 25.48
C THR A 135 -20.97 6.88 24.85
N ASN A 136 -19.85 6.98 25.57
CA ASN A 136 -18.63 7.63 25.07
C ASN A 136 -18.02 6.86 23.87
N MET A 137 -18.05 5.52 23.90
CA MET A 137 -17.55 4.68 22.82
C MET A 137 -18.41 4.81 21.56
N ILE A 138 -19.74 4.77 21.72
CA ILE A 138 -20.69 4.99 20.63
C ILE A 138 -20.45 6.36 19.97
N GLN A 139 -20.21 7.41 20.77
CA GLN A 139 -19.91 8.73 20.23
C GLN A 139 -18.58 8.76 19.45
N ARG A 140 -17.55 8.03 19.89
CA ARG A 140 -16.30 7.89 19.14
C ARG A 140 -16.51 7.22 17.79
N TRP A 141 -17.32 6.17 17.72
CA TRP A 141 -17.67 5.52 16.45
C TRP A 141 -18.44 6.45 15.50
N ARG A 142 -19.44 7.19 16.01
CA ARG A 142 -20.17 8.18 15.20
C ARG A 142 -19.24 9.26 14.65
N ASN A 143 -18.34 9.78 15.49
CA ASN A 143 -17.36 10.78 15.07
C ASN A 143 -16.38 10.22 14.02
N ALA A 144 -15.93 8.98 14.19
CA ALA A 144 -15.03 8.31 13.26
C ALA A 144 -15.66 8.14 11.87
N LEU A 145 -16.91 7.67 11.79
CA LEU A 145 -17.63 7.55 10.51
C LEU A 145 -17.86 8.91 9.84
N LYS A 146 -18.16 9.95 10.62
CA LYS A 146 -18.32 11.30 10.10
C LYS A 146 -16.99 11.87 9.56
N GLU A 147 -15.90 11.64 10.28
CA GLU A 147 -14.55 12.09 9.90
C GLU A 147 -14.07 11.40 8.62
N VAL A 148 -14.14 10.06 8.56
CA VAL A 148 -13.67 9.29 7.41
C VAL A 148 -14.49 9.58 6.15
N ALA A 149 -15.81 9.75 6.27
CA ALA A 149 -16.66 10.10 5.14
C ALA A 149 -16.40 11.53 4.63
N ALA A 150 -15.83 12.41 5.46
CA ALA A 150 -15.45 13.77 5.06
C ALA A 150 -14.09 13.83 4.33
N ILE A 151 -13.24 12.81 4.43
CA ILE A 151 -11.94 12.75 3.71
C ILE A 151 -12.15 12.71 2.19
N GLY A 152 -13.31 12.24 1.74
CA GLY A 152 -13.55 11.91 0.34
C GLY A 152 -12.94 10.55 -0.01
N GLY A 153 -13.61 9.81 -0.88
CA GLY A 153 -13.22 8.44 -1.21
C GLY A 153 -13.76 8.01 -2.57
N MET A 154 -13.62 6.72 -2.86
CA MET A 154 -14.03 6.14 -4.13
C MET A 154 -15.39 5.46 -3.96
N VAL A 155 -16.34 5.71 -4.85
CA VAL A 155 -17.70 5.15 -4.78
C VAL A 155 -17.92 4.22 -5.97
N LEU A 156 -18.42 3.00 -5.72
CA LEU A 156 -18.69 2.01 -6.77
C LEU A 156 -19.85 2.45 -7.68
N GLN A 157 -21.01 2.79 -7.11
CA GLN A 157 -22.25 3.12 -7.86
C GLN A 157 -22.57 2.10 -8.96
N ASP A 158 -23.10 2.53 -10.11
CA ASP A 158 -23.49 1.68 -11.25
C ASP A 158 -22.29 1.20 -12.11
N ARG A 159 -21.07 1.20 -11.57
CA ARG A 159 -19.86 0.85 -12.30
C ARG A 159 -19.56 -0.65 -12.20
N HIS A 160 -18.83 -1.17 -13.19
CA HIS A 160 -18.30 -2.53 -13.10
C HIS A 160 -17.23 -2.65 -12.02
N GLU A 161 -17.39 -3.61 -11.11
CA GLU A 161 -16.45 -3.86 -10.00
C GLU A 161 -15.01 -4.05 -10.47
N SER A 162 -14.79 -4.74 -11.59
CA SER A 162 -13.45 -5.00 -12.12
C SER A 162 -12.72 -3.71 -12.49
N GLN A 163 -13.40 -2.76 -13.14
CA GLN A 163 -12.85 -1.45 -13.46
C GLN A 163 -12.63 -0.61 -12.19
N PHE A 164 -13.57 -0.69 -11.26
CA PHE A 164 -13.46 0.02 -9.98
C PHE A 164 -12.25 -0.44 -9.15
N ILE A 165 -12.00 -1.76 -9.10
CA ILE A 165 -10.82 -2.34 -8.46
C ILE A 165 -9.54 -1.84 -9.13
N GLN A 166 -9.48 -1.81 -10.47
CA GLN A 166 -8.31 -1.30 -11.19
C GLN A 166 -8.03 0.17 -10.84
N ASP A 167 -9.07 1.00 -10.72
CA ASP A 167 -8.91 2.40 -10.31
C ASP A 167 -8.41 2.52 -8.86
N ILE A 168 -8.94 1.72 -7.93
CA ILE A 168 -8.49 1.71 -6.53
C ILE A 168 -7.00 1.35 -6.48
N VAL A 169 -6.61 0.29 -7.18
CA VAL A 169 -5.22 -0.17 -7.22
C VAL A 169 -4.30 0.90 -7.81
N LYS A 170 -4.73 1.58 -8.89
CA LYS A 170 -3.99 2.70 -9.49
C LYS A 170 -3.85 3.87 -8.50
N GLU A 171 -4.91 4.20 -7.78
CA GLU A 171 -4.89 5.26 -6.77
C GLU A 171 -3.92 4.92 -5.63
N VAL A 172 -3.93 3.67 -5.15
CA VAL A 172 -2.99 3.17 -4.14
C VAL A 172 -1.55 3.28 -4.65
N GLN A 173 -1.26 2.86 -5.89
CA GLN A 173 0.07 2.99 -6.48
C GLN A 173 0.54 4.45 -6.55
N ASN A 174 -0.33 5.37 -6.97
CA ASN A 174 -0.01 6.80 -7.02
C ASN A 174 0.35 7.32 -5.62
N LYS A 175 -0.46 6.98 -4.61
CA LYS A 175 -0.20 7.40 -3.22
C LYS A 175 1.08 6.78 -2.66
N LEU A 176 1.38 5.52 -2.94
CA LEU A 176 2.64 4.88 -2.55
C LEU A 176 3.85 5.51 -3.25
N HIS A 177 3.72 5.89 -4.53
CA HIS A 177 4.78 6.57 -5.27
C HIS A 177 5.07 7.95 -4.66
N LEU A 178 4.05 8.73 -4.32
CA LEU A 178 4.21 10.01 -3.64
C LEU A 178 4.95 9.88 -2.31
N ILE A 179 4.64 8.83 -1.53
CA ILE A 179 5.36 8.55 -0.28
C ILE A 179 6.82 8.17 -0.57
N SER A 180 7.08 7.39 -1.61
CA SER A 180 8.44 6.98 -1.99
C SER A 180 9.30 8.10 -2.56
N LEU A 181 8.69 9.14 -3.14
CA LEU A 181 9.40 10.31 -3.67
C LEU A 181 9.81 11.31 -2.58
N TYR A 182 9.26 11.20 -1.37
CA TYR A 182 9.67 12.00 -0.23
C TYR A 182 11.02 11.50 0.31
N VAL A 183 12.10 12.03 -0.26
CA VAL A 183 13.47 11.84 0.22
C VAL A 183 13.82 13.03 1.13
N PRO A 184 14.18 12.83 2.41
CA PRO A 184 14.66 13.92 3.26
C PRO A 184 15.84 14.64 2.58
N PRO A 185 15.91 15.98 2.62
CA PRO A 185 16.92 16.76 1.89
C PRO A 185 18.37 16.54 2.36
N TYR A 186 18.60 15.70 3.37
CA TYR A 186 19.91 15.46 3.98
C TYR A 186 20.33 14.00 3.84
N LEU A 187 20.61 13.56 2.62
CA LEU A 187 21.33 12.30 2.38
C LEU A 187 22.78 12.63 2.02
N VAL A 188 23.60 12.81 3.06
CA VAL A 188 25.06 12.99 2.92
C VAL A 188 25.66 11.69 2.36
N GLY A 189 26.39 11.78 1.25
CA GLY A 189 27.15 10.64 0.69
C GLY A 189 26.51 9.93 -0.52
N ILE A 190 25.27 10.27 -0.91
CA ILE A 190 24.68 9.73 -2.15
C ILE A 190 25.46 10.18 -3.39
N ASP A 191 25.99 11.41 -3.40
CA ASP A 191 26.73 11.93 -4.55
C ASP A 191 28.00 11.11 -4.84
N SER A 192 28.67 10.60 -3.80
CA SER A 192 29.82 9.70 -3.96
C SER A 192 29.43 8.36 -4.57
N LEU A 193 28.27 7.83 -4.18
CA LEU A 193 27.76 6.55 -4.66
C LEU A 193 27.28 6.63 -6.12
N VAL A 194 26.63 7.73 -6.49
CA VAL A 194 26.25 8.03 -7.87
C VAL A 194 27.49 8.23 -8.75
N THR A 195 28.52 8.89 -8.25
CA THR A 195 29.80 9.08 -8.97
C THR A 195 30.49 7.74 -9.24
N GLN A 196 30.50 6.82 -8.28
CA GLN A 196 31.08 5.48 -8.46
C GLN A 196 30.32 4.64 -9.50
N ILE A 197 28.99 4.69 -9.47
CA ILE A 197 28.16 3.97 -10.45
C ILE A 197 28.40 4.52 -11.86
N ASN A 198 28.50 5.84 -12.01
CA ASN A 198 28.78 6.46 -13.31
C ASN A 198 30.17 6.08 -13.84
N GLN A 199 31.19 6.04 -12.98
CA GLN A 199 32.54 5.59 -13.38
C GLN A 199 32.55 4.14 -13.86
N TRP A 200 31.76 3.24 -13.26
CA TRP A 200 31.65 1.86 -13.74
C TRP A 200 30.99 1.77 -15.11
N LEU A 201 29.95 2.58 -15.34
CA LEU A 201 29.28 2.63 -16.63
C LEU A 201 30.16 3.23 -17.74
N GLU A 202 31.01 4.20 -17.41
CA GLU A 202 31.96 4.82 -18.36
C GLU A 202 33.13 3.89 -18.72
N GLN A 203 33.60 3.07 -17.76
CA GLN A 203 34.65 2.08 -18.01
C GLN A 203 34.19 0.97 -18.97
N ASP A 204 32.88 0.70 -19.03
CA ASP A 204 32.29 -0.32 -19.90
C ASP A 204 31.95 0.17 -21.32
N VAL A 205 32.28 1.41 -21.73
CA VAL A 205 31.98 1.92 -23.10
C VAL A 205 33.09 1.57 -24.12
N THR A 206 34.24 1.05 -23.68
CA THR A 206 35.29 0.56 -24.59
C THR A 206 35.03 -0.90 -25.02
N TRP A 207 33.96 -1.13 -25.78
CA TRP A 207 33.66 -2.45 -26.35
C TRP A 207 34.26 -2.62 -27.74
N ASP A 208 35.25 -3.52 -27.84
CA ASP A 208 35.65 -4.11 -29.11
C ASP A 208 34.89 -5.44 -29.32
N SER A 209 34.33 -5.61 -30.51
CA SER A 209 33.30 -6.59 -30.85
C SER A 209 33.76 -8.06 -30.94
N LYS A 210 34.95 -8.40 -30.43
CA LYS A 210 35.60 -9.71 -30.67
C LYS A 210 35.91 -10.57 -29.45
N ASP A 211 35.70 -10.10 -28.22
CA ASP A 211 35.97 -10.94 -27.04
C ASP A 211 34.74 -11.76 -26.62
N GLN A 212 34.87 -13.09 -26.65
CA GLN A 212 33.85 -14.05 -26.19
C GLN A 212 33.89 -14.33 -24.68
N ASN A 213 34.75 -13.62 -23.93
CA ASN A 213 34.93 -13.84 -22.49
C ASN A 213 34.28 -12.75 -21.62
N SER A 214 33.28 -12.08 -22.18
CA SER A 214 32.59 -10.93 -21.60
C SER A 214 31.70 -11.28 -20.42
N PRO A 215 31.76 -10.53 -19.30
CA PRO A 215 30.72 -10.60 -18.28
C PRO A 215 29.41 -10.10 -18.90
N SER A 216 28.42 -10.99 -19.08
CA SER A 216 27.09 -10.62 -19.57
C SER A 216 26.48 -9.48 -18.73
N VAL A 217 25.48 -8.76 -19.23
CA VAL A 217 24.68 -7.76 -18.47
C VAL A 217 24.29 -8.29 -17.07
N THR A 218 24.10 -9.60 -16.95
CA THR A 218 23.92 -10.36 -15.71
C THR A 218 25.02 -10.13 -14.66
N ALA A 219 26.29 -10.06 -15.06
CA ALA A 219 27.43 -9.85 -14.16
C ALA A 219 27.47 -8.43 -13.59
N ILE A 220 27.12 -7.41 -14.39
CA ILE A 220 27.00 -6.02 -13.94
C ILE A 220 25.87 -5.90 -12.90
N CYS A 221 24.71 -6.49 -13.20
CA CYS A 221 23.58 -6.54 -12.25
C CYS A 221 23.95 -7.26 -10.95
N THR A 222 24.76 -8.33 -11.03
CA THR A 222 25.19 -9.09 -9.85
C THR A 222 26.15 -8.29 -8.97
N ARG A 223 27.06 -7.52 -9.58
CA ARG A 223 28.05 -6.70 -8.86
C ARG A 223 27.42 -5.47 -8.21
N ALA A 224 26.51 -4.79 -8.91
CA ALA A 224 25.71 -3.71 -8.33
C ALA A 224 24.88 -4.20 -7.13
N ARG A 225 24.34 -5.43 -7.19
CA ARG A 225 23.60 -6.07 -6.09
C ARG A 225 24.48 -6.38 -4.88
N GLN A 226 25.75 -6.78 -5.08
CA GLN A 226 26.70 -7.03 -3.99
C GLN A 226 27.16 -5.73 -3.31
N SER A 227 27.42 -4.67 -4.08
CA SER A 227 27.89 -3.38 -3.53
C SER A 227 26.80 -2.59 -2.80
N LEU A 228 25.53 -2.78 -3.15
CA LEU A 228 24.41 -2.01 -2.58
C LEU A 228 23.80 -2.61 -1.31
N GLY A 229 24.22 -3.79 -0.85
CA GLY A 229 23.81 -4.36 0.45
C GLY A 229 22.29 -4.30 0.72
N CYS A 230 21.56 -5.34 0.30
CA CYS A 230 20.13 -5.51 0.60
C CYS A 230 19.17 -4.43 0.05
N TYR A 231 19.27 -4.11 -1.24
CA TYR A 231 18.14 -3.52 -1.97
C TYR A 231 17.60 -4.52 -2.99
N ASN A 232 16.33 -4.93 -2.81
CA ASN A 232 15.61 -5.76 -3.77
C ASN A 232 15.31 -4.92 -5.01
N PHE A 233 16.12 -5.10 -6.06
CA PHE A 233 15.91 -4.50 -7.37
C PHE A 233 14.79 -5.21 -8.09
N ASN A 234 13.82 -4.42 -8.55
CA ASN A 234 12.65 -4.85 -9.30
C ASN A 234 12.18 -3.63 -10.16
N GLY A 235 12.44 -3.55 -11.49
CA GLY A 235 11.72 -2.87 -12.61
C GLY A 235 12.08 -3.43 -14.03
N ILE A 236 11.10 -3.65 -14.93
CA ILE A 236 11.20 -4.11 -16.35
C ILE A 236 11.66 -2.98 -17.28
N THR A 237 12.54 -3.27 -18.24
CA THR A 237 12.73 -2.46 -19.46
C THR A 237 12.35 -3.26 -20.71
N ARG A 238 11.56 -2.65 -21.60
CA ARG A 238 11.29 -3.17 -22.93
C ARG A 238 12.18 -2.41 -23.90
N SER A 239 13.29 -3.01 -24.34
CA SER A 239 13.97 -2.61 -25.57
C SER A 239 13.81 -3.73 -26.60
N SER A 240 13.34 -3.34 -27.77
CA SER A 240 13.27 -4.16 -28.97
C SER A 240 14.68 -4.61 -29.35
N ASN A 241 15.03 -5.88 -29.08
CA ASN A 241 15.85 -6.77 -29.92
C ASN A 241 16.39 -8.05 -29.24
N TYR A 242 15.98 -8.41 -28.01
CA TYR A 242 16.38 -9.69 -27.41
C TYR A 242 15.21 -10.45 -26.76
N SER A 243 15.02 -11.71 -27.17
CA SER A 243 14.07 -12.65 -26.58
C SER A 243 14.68 -13.38 -25.39
N SER A 244 14.73 -12.75 -24.22
CA SER A 244 14.63 -13.45 -22.92
C SER A 244 14.15 -12.46 -21.85
N CYS A 245 13.07 -12.82 -21.16
CA CYS A 245 12.39 -11.96 -20.19
C CYS A 245 12.90 -12.22 -18.76
N CYS A 246 13.38 -11.19 -18.07
CA CYS A 246 13.55 -11.20 -16.61
C CYS A 246 12.63 -10.14 -15.99
N PHE A 247 11.69 -10.60 -15.16
CA PHE A 247 10.69 -9.81 -14.45
C PHE A 247 11.30 -8.99 -13.31
N PHE A 248 10.90 -7.73 -13.20
CA PHE A 248 11.35 -6.82 -12.16
C PHE A 248 10.27 -5.69 -12.00
N SER A 249 9.80 -5.33 -10.79
CA SER A 249 8.72 -4.31 -10.53
C SER A 249 8.87 -3.39 -9.28
N ASN A 250 9.05 -2.06 -9.43
CA ASN A 250 8.65 -0.95 -8.52
C ASN A 250 9.19 0.46 -8.90
N LEU A 251 8.41 1.48 -8.53
CA LEU A 251 8.43 2.89 -9.01
C LEU A 251 9.35 3.87 -8.25
N ALA A 252 10.12 3.44 -7.26
CA ALA A 252 11.00 4.33 -6.48
C ALA A 252 12.27 4.76 -7.23
N ASN A 253 12.69 3.98 -8.23
CA ASN A 253 13.95 4.17 -8.94
C ASN A 253 13.86 5.10 -10.15
N PHE A 254 12.69 5.70 -10.44
CA PHE A 254 12.55 6.51 -11.65
C PHE A 254 13.43 7.77 -11.61
N ARG A 255 13.80 8.32 -10.44
CA ARG A 255 14.75 9.46 -10.39
C ARG A 255 16.22 9.06 -10.51
N LEU A 256 16.63 7.91 -9.99
CA LEU A 256 17.97 7.35 -10.22
C LEU A 256 18.12 6.89 -11.67
N ALA A 257 17.12 6.18 -12.21
CA ALA A 257 17.07 5.79 -13.61
C ALA A 257 16.93 7.00 -14.56
N SER A 258 16.13 8.03 -14.22
CA SER A 258 16.04 9.24 -15.06
C SER A 258 17.33 10.06 -15.02
N ARG A 259 18.10 10.06 -13.93
CA ARG A 259 19.43 10.70 -13.92
C ARG A 259 20.45 9.90 -14.72
N ILE A 260 20.35 8.56 -14.73
CA ILE A 260 21.21 7.68 -15.54
C ILE A 260 20.85 7.74 -17.03
N VAL A 261 19.56 7.86 -17.38
CA VAL A 261 19.10 7.93 -18.77
C VAL A 261 19.18 9.36 -19.35
N SER A 262 18.97 10.40 -18.54
CA SER A 262 19.05 11.79 -19.02
C SER A 262 20.48 12.26 -19.32
N TYR A 263 21.51 11.53 -18.85
CA TYR A 263 22.90 11.79 -19.27
C TYR A 263 23.27 11.13 -20.61
N ASN A 264 22.49 10.16 -21.09
CA ASN A 264 22.75 9.46 -22.37
C ASN A 264 21.89 9.95 -23.56
N LEU A 265 21.08 10.99 -23.38
CA LEU A 265 20.30 11.62 -24.46
C LEU A 265 20.81 13.00 -24.88
N PHE A 266 21.95 13.45 -24.34
CA PHE A 266 22.60 14.71 -24.73
C PHE A 266 24.02 14.56 -25.32
N ILE A 267 24.42 13.34 -25.69
CA ILE A 267 25.60 13.10 -26.55
C ILE A 267 25.14 12.29 -27.77
N SER A 268 24.22 12.87 -28.54
CA SER A 268 23.90 12.48 -29.91
C SER A 268 23.03 13.58 -30.54
N ALA A 269 23.60 14.78 -30.65
CA ALA A 269 23.24 15.79 -31.63
C ALA A 269 24.49 16.60 -31.96
#